data_AF-A0A8H8MF91-F1
#
_entry.id   AF-A0A8H8MF91-F1
#
_cell.length_a   1.000
_cell.length_b   1.000
_cell.length_c   1.000
_cell.angle_alpha   90.00
_cell.angle_beta   90.00
_cell.angle_gamma   90.00
#
_symmetry.space_group_name_H-M   'P 1'
#
loop_
_entity.id
_entity.type
_entity.pdbx_description
1 polymer ?
#
loop_
_entity_poly.entity_id
_entity_poly.type
_entity_poly.pdbx_seq_one_letter_code
_entity_poly.pdbx_strand_id
1 'polypeptide(L)'
;MPVLSIPEVVLAILARLPASKRDDTSASCMLREVAQTDSLWRKHYRARWTWPRMPDTNEGVWYKLYCLRRARDIEFRYLLDVISRNPSRRGDAASVLCGYERYAWDMLRIEAECRVPEGVSKLYEEDEEQSAGEQWDGFGEEWVDGTGRQEMEAKREDKLDTREIEPDWIQRRWWAKHALEALARLGDMTAMMGVFSSNRPDPMSVENARRFEQGMISLSGLMGINTFDIGHNFDSLAHACKNSLIQGGIEVDATSSKFDLKRFSKSVCDWMRSQGFVKTQGSQSIFDSGMIATKVQRAQATNYMKI
;
A
#
# COMPACT_ATOMS: atom_id res chain seq x y z
N MET A 1 24.26 -40.57 -8.53
CA MET A 1 24.56 -39.15 -8.24
C MET A 1 23.39 -38.56 -7.47
N PRO A 2 23.60 -37.77 -6.41
CA PRO A 2 22.51 -37.09 -5.72
C PRO A 2 21.84 -36.09 -6.67
N VAL A 3 20.52 -35.99 -6.67
CA VAL A 3 19.75 -35.09 -7.56
C VAL A 3 20.21 -33.63 -7.46
N LEU A 4 20.73 -33.24 -6.28
CA LEU A 4 21.27 -31.90 -6.02
C LEU A 4 22.62 -31.60 -6.72
N SER A 5 23.25 -32.57 -7.37
CA SER A 5 24.50 -32.35 -8.12
C SER A 5 24.29 -31.90 -9.57
N ILE A 6 23.05 -31.78 -10.04
CA ILE A 6 22.72 -31.34 -11.41
C ILE A 6 22.19 -29.91 -11.33
N PRO A 7 22.99 -28.88 -11.69
CA PRO A 7 22.62 -27.46 -11.55
C PRO A 7 21.28 -27.10 -12.20
N GLU A 8 20.98 -27.65 -13.36
CA GLU A 8 19.76 -27.37 -14.12
C GLU A 8 18.52 -27.90 -13.38
N VAL A 9 18.62 -29.06 -12.75
CA VAL A 9 17.54 -29.64 -11.95
C VAL A 9 17.32 -28.82 -10.68
N VAL A 10 18.40 -28.42 -10.01
CA VAL A 10 18.34 -27.53 -8.84
C VAL A 10 17.71 -26.19 -9.23
N LEU A 11 18.11 -25.59 -10.35
CA LEU A 11 17.55 -24.34 -10.85
C LEU A 11 16.06 -24.48 -11.16
N ALA A 12 15.65 -25.58 -11.81
CA ALA A 12 14.25 -25.85 -12.10
C ALA A 12 13.41 -26.06 -10.83
N ILE A 13 13.98 -26.67 -9.78
CA ILE A 13 13.33 -26.80 -8.47
C ILE A 13 13.19 -25.43 -7.82
N LEU A 14 14.26 -24.65 -7.74
CA LEU A 14 14.25 -23.31 -7.13
C LEU A 14 13.30 -22.35 -7.86
N ALA A 15 13.25 -22.40 -9.19
CA ALA A 15 12.32 -21.58 -9.98
C ALA A 15 10.85 -21.90 -9.72
N ARG A 16 10.54 -23.12 -9.27
CA ARG A 16 9.19 -23.56 -8.91
C ARG A 16 8.81 -23.20 -7.47
N LEU A 17 9.75 -22.80 -6.63
CA LEU A 17 9.42 -22.35 -5.29
C LEU A 17 8.51 -21.10 -5.36
N PRO A 18 7.48 -21.03 -4.50
CA PRO A 18 6.70 -19.81 -4.37
C PRO A 18 7.62 -18.68 -3.93
N ALA A 19 7.39 -17.50 -4.48
CA ALA A 19 8.15 -16.34 -4.05
C ALA A 19 7.62 -15.93 -2.67
N SER A 20 8.36 -16.25 -1.61
CA SER A 20 7.97 -15.85 -0.26
C SER A 20 8.21 -14.37 -0.04
N LYS A 21 7.24 -13.67 0.53
CA LYS A 21 7.39 -12.29 0.99
C LYS A 21 8.26 -12.19 2.25
N ARG A 22 8.32 -13.26 3.05
CA ARG A 22 8.81 -13.21 4.44
C ARG A 22 10.02 -14.12 4.69
N ASP A 23 10.09 -15.26 3.99
CA ASP A 23 11.13 -16.27 4.19
C ASP A 23 12.23 -16.16 3.15
N ASP A 24 13.43 -15.86 3.64
CA ASP A 24 14.66 -16.20 2.94
C ASP A 24 15.04 -17.59 3.43
N THR A 25 14.53 -18.65 2.81
CA THR A 25 15.09 -19.98 3.05
C THR A 25 16.58 -19.88 2.79
N SER A 26 17.39 -20.03 3.84
CA SER A 26 18.84 -19.95 3.78
C SER A 26 19.31 -21.05 2.83
N ALA A 27 19.58 -20.65 1.59
CA ALA A 27 20.13 -21.56 0.60
C ALA A 27 21.43 -22.13 1.21
N SER A 28 21.46 -23.45 1.42
CA SER A 28 22.66 -24.14 1.87
C SER A 28 23.85 -23.68 1.03
N CYS A 29 25.04 -23.61 1.63
CA CYS A 29 26.26 -23.19 0.93
C CYS A 29 26.49 -23.96 -0.39
N MET A 30 26.00 -25.19 -0.49
CA MET A 30 26.06 -26.02 -1.70
C MET A 30 25.21 -25.51 -2.87
N LEU A 31 24.21 -24.66 -2.60
CA LEU A 31 23.33 -24.09 -3.62
C LEU A 31 23.76 -22.67 -4.02
N ARG A 32 24.85 -22.14 -3.46
CA ARG A 32 25.24 -20.73 -3.60
C ARG A 32 25.41 -20.30 -5.05
N GLU A 33 26.07 -21.12 -5.88
CA GLU A 33 26.32 -20.78 -7.29
C GLU A 33 25.03 -20.79 -8.12
N VAL A 34 24.19 -21.82 -7.97
CA VAL A 34 22.90 -21.90 -8.67
C VAL A 34 21.95 -20.79 -8.20
N ALA A 35 21.98 -20.50 -6.89
CA ALA A 35 21.23 -19.40 -6.29
C ALA A 35 21.78 -18.02 -6.67
N GLN A 36 22.84 -17.87 -7.46
CA GLN A 36 23.19 -16.58 -8.06
C GLN A 36 22.52 -16.36 -9.42
N THR A 37 21.75 -17.33 -9.91
CA THR A 37 21.06 -17.21 -11.19
C THR A 37 19.99 -16.13 -11.13
N ASP A 38 20.19 -15.11 -11.94
CA ASP A 38 19.49 -13.83 -11.82
C ASP A 38 17.99 -13.91 -12.13
N SER A 39 17.59 -14.84 -13.00
CA SER A 39 16.19 -15.11 -13.37
C SER A 39 15.34 -15.60 -12.19
N LEU A 40 15.94 -16.24 -11.18
CA LEU A 40 15.24 -16.67 -9.97
C LEU A 40 14.79 -15.44 -9.16
N TRP A 41 15.71 -14.52 -8.92
CA TRP A 41 15.51 -13.43 -7.97
C TRP A 41 14.56 -12.36 -8.46
N ARG A 42 14.34 -12.22 -9.78
CA ARG A 42 13.36 -11.27 -10.30
C ARG A 42 11.96 -11.53 -9.71
N LYS A 43 11.54 -12.79 -9.63
CA LYS A 43 10.24 -13.18 -9.08
C LYS A 43 10.18 -12.92 -7.57
N HIS A 44 11.21 -13.32 -6.84
CA HIS A 44 11.31 -13.08 -5.39
C HIS A 44 11.35 -11.59 -5.03
N TYR A 45 12.15 -10.81 -5.77
CA TYR A 45 12.25 -9.37 -5.59
C TYR A 45 10.88 -8.69 -5.75
N ARG A 46 10.16 -8.99 -6.84
CA ARG A 46 8.85 -8.41 -7.14
C ARG A 46 7.75 -8.85 -6.17
N ALA A 47 7.84 -10.07 -5.65
CA ALA A 47 6.88 -10.55 -4.66
C ALA A 47 7.07 -9.83 -3.31
N ARG A 48 8.32 -9.62 -2.90
CA ARG A 48 8.65 -9.04 -1.60
C ARG A 48 8.54 -7.52 -1.57
N TRP A 49 9.09 -6.83 -2.56
CA TRP A 49 9.15 -5.38 -2.59
C TRP A 49 8.22 -4.82 -3.67
N THR A 50 7.21 -4.10 -3.20
CA THR A 50 6.32 -3.33 -4.07
C THR A 50 6.87 -1.93 -4.34
N TRP A 51 7.76 -1.41 -3.47
CA TRP A 51 8.22 -0.02 -3.50
C TRP A 51 9.71 0.18 -3.17
N PRO A 52 10.34 1.22 -3.75
CA PRO A 52 10.04 1.74 -5.08
C PRO A 52 10.27 0.65 -6.14
N ARG A 53 9.45 0.62 -7.21
CA ARG A 53 9.79 -0.19 -8.39
C ARG A 53 11.05 0.42 -8.99
N MET A 54 12.19 -0.23 -8.78
CA MET A 54 13.40 0.09 -9.53
C MET A 54 13.05 0.03 -11.02
N PRO A 55 13.56 0.96 -11.84
CA PRO A 55 13.31 0.92 -13.27
C PRO A 55 13.71 -0.47 -13.79
N ASP A 56 12.84 -1.07 -14.61
CA ASP A 56 13.04 -2.39 -15.22
C ASP A 56 14.24 -2.43 -16.21
N THR A 57 15.10 -1.41 -16.18
CA THR A 57 16.14 -1.11 -17.16
C THR A 57 17.41 -1.96 -17.04
N ASN A 58 17.55 -2.75 -15.97
CA ASN A 58 18.74 -3.57 -15.76
C ASN A 58 18.38 -5.06 -15.85
N GLU A 59 18.37 -5.59 -17.08
CA GLU A 59 18.46 -7.03 -17.29
C GLU A 59 19.78 -7.54 -16.68
N GLY A 60 19.71 -8.42 -15.67
CA GLY A 60 20.89 -9.15 -15.17
C GLY A 60 21.54 -8.70 -13.85
N VAL A 61 20.84 -7.96 -12.97
CA VAL A 61 21.37 -7.61 -11.62
C VAL A 61 20.39 -7.93 -10.46
N TRP A 62 19.38 -8.77 -10.67
CA TRP A 62 18.33 -9.06 -9.68
C TRP A 62 18.85 -9.68 -8.40
N TYR A 63 19.83 -10.60 -8.45
CA TYR A 63 20.41 -11.20 -7.25
C TYR A 63 21.08 -10.13 -6.38
N LYS A 64 21.93 -9.29 -6.98
CA LYS A 64 22.64 -8.23 -6.27
C LYS A 64 21.66 -7.18 -5.72
N LEU A 65 20.63 -6.82 -6.48
CA LEU A 65 19.57 -5.92 -6.01
C LEU A 65 18.81 -6.53 -4.82
N TYR A 66 18.50 -7.83 -4.88
CA TYR A 66 17.88 -8.55 -3.78
C TYR A 66 18.75 -8.50 -2.52
N CYS A 67 20.03 -8.85 -2.62
CA CYS A 67 20.96 -8.79 -1.50
C CYS A 67 21.10 -7.39 -0.89
N LEU A 68 21.26 -6.36 -1.73
CA LEU A 68 21.38 -4.97 -1.27
C LEU A 68 20.11 -4.50 -0.56
N ARG A 69 18.94 -4.81 -1.13
CA ARG A 69 17.66 -4.47 -0.54
C ARG A 69 17.44 -5.21 0.77
N ARG A 70 17.83 -6.49 0.84
CA ARG A 70 17.72 -7.29 2.05
C ARG A 70 18.63 -6.81 3.17
N ALA A 71 19.84 -6.37 2.85
CA ALA A 71 20.74 -5.75 3.84
C ALA A 71 20.10 -4.50 4.46
N ARG A 72 19.40 -3.69 3.66
CA ARG A 72 18.63 -2.54 4.16
C ARG A 72 17.44 -2.97 5.02
N ASP A 73 16.70 -4.00 4.64
CA ASP A 73 15.59 -4.51 5.46
C ASP A 73 16.08 -4.95 6.85
N ILE A 74 17.27 -5.56 6.93
CA ILE A 74 17.91 -5.91 8.22
C ILE A 74 18.22 -4.65 9.03
N GLU A 75 18.76 -3.61 8.40
CA GLU A 75 19.02 -2.32 9.05
C GLU A 75 17.73 -1.65 9.55
N PHE A 76 16.67 -1.64 8.73
CA PHE A 76 15.38 -1.06 9.14
C PHE A 76 14.77 -1.82 10.30
N ARG A 77 14.86 -3.16 10.28
CA ARG A 77 14.40 -3.99 11.39
C ARG A 77 15.18 -3.68 12.67
N TYR A 78 16.50 -3.52 12.56
CA TYR A 78 17.31 -3.09 13.70
C TYR A 78 16.87 -1.72 14.25
N LEU A 79 16.57 -0.73 13.40
CA LEU A 79 16.03 0.56 13.84
C LEU A 79 14.68 0.40 14.56
N LEU A 80 13.81 -0.47 14.07
CA LEU A 80 12.53 -0.78 14.70
C LEU A 80 12.70 -1.45 16.07
N ASP A 81 13.68 -2.33 16.21
CA ASP A 81 14.06 -2.93 17.51
C ASP A 81 14.62 -1.87 18.47
N VAL A 82 15.37 -0.88 17.98
CA VAL A 82 15.83 0.26 18.81
C VAL A 82 14.66 1.13 19.26
N ILE A 83 13.71 1.45 18.37
CA ILE A 83 12.51 2.25 18.67
C ILE A 83 11.65 1.57 19.76
N SER A 84 11.46 0.27 19.64
CA SER A 84 10.65 -0.53 20.57
C SER A 84 11.32 -0.68 21.93
N ARG A 85 12.61 -1.06 21.96
CA ARG A 85 13.31 -1.45 23.20
C ARG A 85 14.03 -0.31 23.93
N ASN A 86 14.38 0.79 23.25
CA ASN A 86 15.22 1.86 23.83
C ASN A 86 14.54 3.25 23.76
N PRO A 87 13.74 3.64 24.78
CA PRO A 87 13.03 4.92 24.79
C PRO A 87 13.92 6.15 24.59
N SER A 88 15.14 6.14 25.14
CA SER A 88 16.10 7.25 25.03
C SER A 88 16.66 7.47 23.62
N ARG A 89 16.65 6.43 22.77
CA ARG A 89 17.15 6.48 21.38
C ARG A 89 16.04 6.46 20.34
N ARG A 90 14.79 6.44 20.79
CA ARG A 90 13.61 6.26 19.95
C ARG A 90 13.47 7.37 18.91
N GLY A 91 13.62 8.63 19.34
CA GLY A 91 13.50 9.79 18.45
C GLY A 91 14.52 9.74 17.31
N ASP A 92 15.79 9.48 17.65
CA ASP A 92 16.88 9.40 16.67
C ASP A 92 16.66 8.23 15.68
N ALA A 93 16.31 7.05 16.20
CA ALA A 93 16.07 5.88 15.35
C ALA A 93 14.85 6.06 14.44
N ALA A 94 13.77 6.66 14.94
CA ALA A 94 12.60 6.99 14.14
C ALA A 94 12.92 8.04 13.06
N SER A 95 13.71 9.07 13.39
CA SER A 95 14.16 10.07 12.43
C SER A 95 14.98 9.44 11.29
N VAL A 96 15.94 8.58 11.64
CA VAL A 96 16.75 7.84 10.65
C VAL A 96 15.87 6.93 9.80
N LEU A 97 14.93 6.19 10.40
CA LEU A 97 14.01 5.32 9.69
C LEU A 97 13.13 6.09 8.69
N CYS A 98 12.58 7.23 9.12
CA CYS A 98 11.79 8.12 8.26
C CYS A 98 12.62 8.71 7.11
N GLY A 99 13.92 8.94 7.33
CA GLY A 99 14.85 9.41 6.30
C GLY A 99 15.09 8.42 5.15
N TYR A 100 14.74 7.14 5.30
CA TYR A 100 14.74 6.18 4.19
C TYR A 100 13.49 6.25 3.31
N GLU A 101 12.49 7.06 3.68
CA GLU A 101 11.27 7.28 2.89
C GLU A 101 10.61 5.95 2.44
N ARG A 102 10.28 5.85 1.16
CA ARG A 102 9.63 4.68 0.53
C ARG A 102 10.49 3.41 0.58
N TYR A 103 11.79 3.52 0.87
CA TYR A 103 12.63 2.32 0.97
C TYR A 103 12.28 1.50 2.23
N ALA A 104 11.83 2.11 3.33
CA ALA A 104 11.47 1.35 4.53
C ALA A 104 10.07 0.71 4.45
N TRP A 105 9.24 1.12 3.48
CA TRP A 105 7.82 0.79 3.41
C TRP A 105 7.51 -0.71 3.43
N ASP A 106 8.05 -1.47 2.47
CA ASP A 106 7.73 -2.91 2.35
C ASP A 106 8.17 -3.71 3.58
N MET A 107 9.33 -3.39 4.15
CA MET A 107 9.83 -4.02 5.37
C MET A 107 8.91 -3.71 6.55
N LEU A 108 8.56 -2.44 6.74
CA LEU A 108 7.62 -2.04 7.79
C LEU A 108 6.25 -2.67 7.61
N ARG A 109 5.75 -2.83 6.37
CA ARG A 109 4.52 -3.57 6.09
C ARG A 109 4.64 -5.03 6.52
N ILE A 110 5.74 -5.70 6.18
CA ILE A 110 5.98 -7.08 6.61
C ILE A 110 6.00 -7.21 8.14
N GLU A 111 6.56 -6.22 8.85
CA GLU A 111 6.59 -6.21 10.32
C GLU A 111 5.24 -5.81 10.95
N ALA A 112 4.50 -4.89 10.33
CA ALA A 112 3.15 -4.50 10.70
C ALA A 112 2.12 -5.63 10.49
N GLU A 113 2.43 -6.59 9.63
CA GLU A 113 1.62 -7.77 9.36
C GLU A 113 2.20 -9.06 10.00
N CYS A 114 3.20 -8.95 10.88
CA CYS A 114 3.80 -10.09 11.59
C CYS A 114 2.76 -10.98 12.27
N ARG A 115 3.01 -12.30 12.29
CA ARG A 115 2.10 -13.29 12.89
C ARG A 115 1.69 -12.92 14.32
N VAL A 116 0.39 -13.03 14.58
CA VAL A 116 -0.20 -12.94 15.90
C VAL A 116 -0.26 -14.35 16.51
N PRO A 117 0.14 -14.56 17.79
CA PRO A 117 -0.04 -15.84 18.47
C PRO A 117 -1.50 -16.29 18.45
N GLU A 118 -1.72 -17.60 18.24
CA GLU A 118 -3.07 -18.18 18.10
C GLU A 118 -3.97 -17.89 19.32
N GLY A 119 -3.40 -17.81 20.52
CA GLY A 119 -4.12 -17.50 21.75
C GLY A 119 -4.72 -16.09 21.82
N VAL A 120 -4.24 -15.15 21.00
CA VAL A 120 -4.72 -13.75 20.97
C VAL A 120 -5.17 -13.29 19.58
N SER A 121 -5.10 -14.16 18.55
CA SER A 121 -5.48 -13.81 17.17
C SER A 121 -6.89 -13.25 17.08
N LYS A 122 -7.86 -13.87 17.77
CA LYS A 122 -9.26 -13.42 17.75
C LYS A 122 -9.45 -12.00 18.30
N LEU A 123 -8.78 -11.67 19.40
CA LEU A 123 -8.86 -10.32 20.00
C LEU A 123 -8.31 -9.27 19.04
N TYR A 124 -7.24 -9.61 18.31
CA TYR A 124 -6.66 -8.73 17.30
C TYR A 124 -7.50 -8.66 16.04
N GLU A 125 -8.11 -9.75 15.60
CA GLU A 125 -9.04 -9.76 14.46
C GLU A 125 -10.24 -8.86 14.75
N GLU A 126 -10.81 -8.91 15.95
CA GLU A 126 -11.90 -8.02 16.38
C GLU A 126 -11.48 -6.53 16.42
N ASP A 127 -10.28 -6.23 16.95
CA ASP A 127 -9.74 -4.87 16.99
C ASP A 127 -9.39 -4.33 15.59
N GLU A 128 -8.86 -5.19 14.71
CA GLU A 128 -8.58 -4.85 13.32
C GLU A 128 -9.86 -4.71 12.49
N GLU A 129 -10.87 -5.53 12.72
CA GLU A 129 -12.20 -5.38 12.12
C GLU A 129 -12.90 -4.10 12.60
N GLN A 130 -12.77 -3.77 13.89
CA GLN A 130 -13.30 -2.51 14.41
C GLN A 130 -12.57 -1.31 13.81
N SER A 131 -11.24 -1.36 13.75
CA SER A 131 -10.41 -0.33 13.12
C SER A 131 -10.67 -0.24 11.60
N ALA A 132 -10.91 -1.37 10.94
CA ALA A 132 -11.23 -1.43 9.51
C ALA A 132 -12.64 -0.93 9.22
N GLY A 133 -13.62 -1.22 10.08
CA GLY A 133 -14.97 -0.65 9.99
C GLY A 133 -14.98 0.87 10.18
N GLU A 134 -14.00 1.40 10.90
CA GLU A 134 -13.70 2.84 10.95
C GLU A 134 -12.96 3.33 9.69
N GLN A 135 -12.16 2.49 9.06
CA GLN A 135 -11.47 2.73 7.80
C GLN A 135 -12.41 2.54 6.61
N TRP A 136 -13.24 3.53 6.32
CA TRP A 136 -14.04 3.68 5.09
C TRP A 136 -14.31 2.38 4.29
N ASP A 137 -15.29 1.61 4.76
CA ASP A 137 -15.80 0.38 4.12
C ASP A 137 -16.53 0.63 2.78
N GLY A 138 -16.33 1.80 2.17
CA GLY A 138 -17.07 2.32 1.02
C GLY A 138 -16.78 1.64 -0.31
N PHE A 139 -15.89 0.65 -0.33
CA PHE A 139 -15.63 -0.20 -1.49
C PHE A 139 -16.13 -1.61 -1.20
N GLY A 140 -17.46 -1.79 -1.22
CA GLY A 140 -18.04 -3.13 -1.26
C GLY A 140 -17.49 -3.93 -2.44
N GLU A 141 -17.64 -5.26 -2.36
CA GLU A 141 -17.22 -6.25 -3.39
C GLU A 141 -17.71 -5.94 -4.83
N GLU A 142 -18.60 -4.96 -4.99
CA GLU A 142 -19.25 -4.53 -6.23
C GLU A 142 -18.32 -3.84 -7.24
N TRP A 143 -17.23 -3.19 -6.80
CA TRP A 143 -16.31 -2.44 -7.69
C TRP A 143 -15.08 -3.23 -8.12
N VAL A 144 -14.88 -4.36 -7.48
CA VAL A 144 -13.78 -5.25 -7.75
C VAL A 144 -14.28 -6.22 -8.81
N ASP A 145 -13.78 -6.10 -10.04
CA ASP A 145 -14.00 -7.15 -11.03
C ASP A 145 -13.60 -8.51 -10.43
N GLY A 146 -14.13 -9.63 -10.94
CA GLY A 146 -13.92 -10.97 -10.33
C GLY A 146 -12.45 -11.33 -10.05
N THR A 147 -11.50 -10.62 -10.69
CA THR A 147 -10.07 -10.62 -10.44
C THR A 147 -9.64 -10.14 -9.05
N GLY A 148 -10.20 -9.08 -8.48
CA GLY A 148 -9.73 -8.64 -7.16
C GLY A 148 -10.30 -9.44 -5.99
N ARG A 149 -11.37 -10.21 -6.17
CA ARG A 149 -11.75 -11.28 -5.22
C ARG A 149 -10.69 -12.38 -5.17
N GLN A 150 -10.21 -12.81 -6.34
CA GLN A 150 -9.08 -13.75 -6.42
C GLN A 150 -7.80 -13.15 -5.84
N GLU A 151 -7.58 -11.83 -5.97
CA GLU A 151 -6.42 -11.16 -5.35
C GLU A 151 -6.56 -11.07 -3.82
N MET A 152 -7.76 -10.78 -3.29
CA MET A 152 -8.02 -10.81 -1.85
C MET A 152 -7.92 -12.24 -1.28
N GLU A 153 -8.48 -13.23 -1.98
CA GLU A 153 -8.35 -14.65 -1.61
C GLU A 153 -6.90 -15.11 -1.71
N ALA A 154 -6.13 -14.70 -2.73
CA ALA A 154 -4.69 -14.96 -2.82
C ALA A 154 -3.88 -14.25 -1.73
N LYS A 155 -4.26 -13.02 -1.34
CA LYS A 155 -3.71 -12.34 -0.14
C LYS A 155 -4.04 -13.12 1.14
N ARG A 156 -5.21 -13.77 1.18
CA ARG A 156 -5.66 -14.62 2.29
C ARG A 156 -5.07 -16.03 2.23
N GLU A 157 -4.58 -16.50 1.10
CA GLU A 157 -3.92 -17.80 0.92
C GLU A 157 -2.39 -17.72 0.96
N ASP A 158 -1.79 -16.52 0.92
CA ASP A 158 -0.38 -16.24 1.27
C ASP A 158 -0.12 -16.41 2.79
N LYS A 159 -0.83 -17.36 3.40
CA LYS A 159 -0.93 -17.65 4.83
C LYS A 159 -0.08 -18.87 5.17
N LEU A 160 1.09 -18.57 5.70
CA LEU A 160 1.41 -18.78 7.11
C LEU A 160 2.77 -18.13 7.26
N ASP A 161 2.82 -16.99 7.94
CA ASP A 161 4.10 -16.43 8.36
C ASP A 161 4.79 -17.48 9.24
N THR A 162 5.80 -18.15 8.66
CA THR A 162 6.47 -19.30 9.29
C THR A 162 7.50 -18.86 10.31
N ARG A 163 7.78 -17.55 10.39
CA ARG A 163 8.69 -16.98 11.36
C ARG A 163 8.25 -17.33 12.77
N GLU A 164 9.23 -17.68 13.59
CA GLU A 164 9.02 -17.83 15.03
C GLU A 164 8.51 -16.50 15.60
N ILE A 165 7.47 -16.59 16.43
CA ILE A 165 6.89 -15.40 17.05
C ILE A 165 7.82 -14.94 18.16
N GLU A 166 8.44 -13.78 17.97
CA GLU A 166 9.33 -13.19 18.97
C GLU A 166 8.53 -12.60 20.14
N PRO A 167 9.08 -12.59 21.37
CA PRO A 167 8.35 -12.11 22.56
C PRO A 167 7.85 -10.66 22.46
N ASP A 168 8.50 -9.82 21.65
CA ASP A 168 8.18 -8.42 21.44
C ASP A 168 7.34 -8.14 20.18
N TRP A 169 6.72 -9.18 19.59
CA TRP A 169 5.93 -9.07 18.36
C TRP A 169 4.87 -7.97 18.42
N ILE A 170 4.22 -7.76 19.58
CA ILE A 170 3.21 -6.70 19.78
C ILE A 170 3.82 -5.33 19.58
N GLN A 171 4.93 -5.06 20.27
CA GLN A 171 5.59 -3.76 20.24
C GLN A 171 6.13 -3.48 18.83
N ARG A 172 6.75 -4.50 18.20
CA ARG A 172 7.27 -4.38 16.84
C ARG A 172 6.16 -4.08 15.83
N ARG A 173 5.06 -4.84 15.85
CA ARG A 173 3.89 -4.65 14.98
C ARG A 173 3.31 -3.24 15.15
N TRP A 174 3.13 -2.81 16.40
CA TRP A 174 2.60 -1.49 16.73
C TRP A 174 3.50 -0.37 16.19
N TRP A 175 4.81 -0.41 16.50
CA TRP A 175 5.74 0.61 16.00
C TRP A 175 5.89 0.59 14.47
N ALA A 176 5.78 -0.57 13.84
CA ALA A 176 5.82 -0.69 12.39
C ALA A 176 4.61 0.01 11.74
N LYS A 177 3.40 -0.19 12.28
CA LYS A 177 2.18 0.51 11.83
C LYS A 177 2.34 2.03 11.96
N HIS A 178 2.78 2.53 13.12
CA HIS A 178 3.00 3.96 13.34
C HIS A 178 4.09 4.56 12.43
N ALA A 179 5.16 3.81 12.16
CA ALA A 179 6.20 4.23 11.23
C ALA A 179 5.68 4.29 9.79
N LEU A 180 4.82 3.35 9.36
CA LEU A 180 4.15 3.42 8.04
C LEU A 180 3.28 4.66 7.92
N GLU A 181 2.46 4.95 8.94
CA GLU A 181 1.63 6.17 8.96
C GLU A 181 2.49 7.43 8.88
N ALA A 182 3.59 7.50 9.64
CA ALA A 182 4.51 8.63 9.61
C ALA A 182 5.15 8.80 8.23
N LEU A 183 5.58 7.70 7.59
CA LEU A 183 6.14 7.71 6.24
C LEU A 183 5.10 8.13 5.19
N ALA A 184 3.85 7.68 5.33
CA ALA A 184 2.74 8.08 4.46
C ALA A 184 2.52 9.60 4.56
N ARG A 185 2.32 10.11 5.79
CA ARG A 185 2.15 11.54 6.06
C ARG A 185 3.31 12.39 5.53
N LEU A 186 4.55 11.93 5.68
CA LEU A 186 5.73 12.62 5.18
C LEU A 186 5.76 12.69 3.64
N GLY A 187 5.49 11.55 2.98
CA GLY A 187 5.40 11.49 1.53
C GLY A 187 4.31 12.39 0.97
N ASP A 188 3.17 12.44 1.66
CA ASP A 188 2.01 13.22 1.28
C ASP A 188 2.20 14.72 1.51
N MET A 189 2.82 15.09 2.64
CA MET A 189 3.24 16.46 2.89
C MET A 189 4.20 16.94 1.80
N THR A 190 5.14 16.09 1.38
CA THR A 190 6.08 16.39 0.29
C THR A 190 5.35 16.60 -1.03
N ALA A 191 4.38 15.75 -1.36
CA ALA A 191 3.56 15.89 -2.56
C ALA A 191 2.70 17.16 -2.53
N MET A 192 2.05 17.47 -1.41
CA MET A 192 1.26 18.70 -1.24
C MET A 192 2.12 19.96 -1.33
N MET A 193 3.30 19.97 -0.72
CA MET A 193 4.24 21.09 -0.86
C MET A 193 4.60 21.31 -2.34
N GLY A 194 4.69 20.24 -3.13
CA GLY A 194 4.86 20.31 -4.59
C GLY A 194 3.74 21.08 -5.30
N VAL A 195 2.49 20.89 -4.88
CA VAL A 195 1.31 21.61 -5.42
C VAL A 195 1.34 23.10 -5.08
N PHE A 196 1.73 23.43 -3.85
CA PHE A 196 1.75 24.82 -3.37
C PHE A 196 3.05 25.56 -3.68
N SER A 197 4.07 24.87 -4.18
CA SER A 197 5.38 25.46 -4.51
C SER A 197 5.27 26.66 -5.46
N SER A 198 6.24 27.57 -5.38
CA SER A 198 6.31 28.75 -6.26
C SER A 198 6.61 28.40 -7.72
N ASN A 199 7.21 27.22 -7.96
CA ASN A 199 7.53 26.72 -9.30
C ASN A 199 6.39 25.84 -9.85
N ARG A 200 5.22 26.46 -10.05
CA ARG A 200 4.04 25.75 -10.58
C ARG A 200 4.21 25.49 -12.08
N PRO A 201 3.90 24.28 -12.57
CA PRO A 201 3.75 24.07 -14.01
C PRO A 201 2.63 24.96 -14.54
N ASP A 202 2.58 25.14 -15.86
CA ASP A 202 1.47 25.84 -16.52
C ASP A 202 0.13 25.27 -16.00
N PRO A 203 -0.81 26.10 -15.52
CA PRO A 203 -2.11 25.66 -15.02
C PRO A 203 -2.86 24.71 -15.95
N MET A 204 -2.67 24.85 -17.26
CA MET A 204 -3.32 24.03 -18.29
C MET A 204 -2.52 22.78 -18.69
N SER A 205 -1.34 22.57 -18.11
CA SER A 205 -0.51 21.41 -18.43
C SER A 205 -1.01 20.14 -17.74
N VAL A 206 -0.81 19.01 -18.43
CA VAL A 206 -1.06 17.66 -17.87
C VAL A 206 -0.23 17.44 -16.60
N GLU A 207 0.97 18.03 -16.51
CA GLU A 207 1.82 17.94 -15.33
C GLU A 207 1.20 18.66 -14.12
N ASN A 208 0.61 19.85 -14.30
CA ASN A 208 -0.10 20.52 -13.22
C ASN A 208 -1.33 19.72 -12.75
N ALA A 209 -2.08 19.14 -13.68
CA ALA A 209 -3.22 18.27 -13.37
C ALA A 209 -2.78 17.05 -12.54
N ARG A 210 -1.70 16.36 -12.94
CA ARG A 210 -1.13 15.23 -12.19
C ARG A 210 -0.67 15.62 -10.78
N ARG A 211 0.00 16.77 -10.64
CA ARG A 211 0.43 17.25 -9.31
C ARG A 211 -0.75 17.57 -8.42
N PHE A 212 -1.77 18.24 -8.96
CA PHE A 212 -2.98 18.55 -8.21
C PHE A 212 -3.70 17.28 -7.76
N GLU A 213 -3.89 16.32 -8.66
CA GLU A 213 -4.45 15.01 -8.35
C GLU A 213 -3.64 14.30 -7.25
N GLN A 214 -2.31 14.24 -7.39
CA GLN A 214 -1.44 13.66 -6.38
C GLN A 214 -1.57 14.38 -5.03
N GLY A 215 -1.68 15.70 -5.02
CA GLY A 215 -1.91 16.49 -3.80
C GLY A 215 -3.26 16.21 -3.15
N MET A 216 -4.32 16.03 -3.95
CA MET A 216 -5.64 15.66 -3.45
C MET A 216 -5.65 14.24 -2.85
N ILE A 217 -4.98 13.28 -3.50
CA ILE A 217 -4.77 11.94 -2.95
C ILE A 217 -4.00 12.02 -1.63
N SER A 218 -2.97 12.87 -1.59
CA SER A 218 -2.09 13.10 -0.41
C SER A 218 -2.84 13.63 0.81
N LEU A 219 -3.95 14.37 0.64
CA LEU A 219 -4.78 14.77 1.78
C LEU A 219 -5.32 13.58 2.56
N SER A 220 -5.56 12.45 1.89
CA SER A 220 -6.11 11.27 2.53
C SER A 220 -5.05 10.54 3.37
N GLY A 221 -3.78 10.53 2.95
CA GLY A 221 -2.73 9.90 3.76
C GLY A 221 -2.17 10.78 4.87
N LEU A 222 -2.57 12.05 4.97
CA LEU A 222 -2.50 12.79 6.25
C LEU A 222 -3.22 12.03 7.39
N MET A 223 -4.26 11.28 7.05
CA MET A 223 -5.01 10.43 7.99
C MET A 223 -4.32 9.07 8.23
N GLY A 224 -3.09 8.86 7.74
CA GLY A 224 -2.35 7.61 7.86
C GLY A 224 -2.72 6.55 6.81
N ILE A 225 -3.59 6.89 5.85
CA ILE A 225 -4.00 5.96 4.78
C ILE A 225 -2.94 5.94 3.69
N ASN A 226 -2.58 4.76 3.20
CA ASN A 226 -1.65 4.61 2.09
C ASN A 226 -2.23 5.24 0.80
N THR A 227 -1.57 6.28 0.30
CA THR A 227 -2.01 7.02 -0.89
C THR A 227 -1.97 6.22 -2.18
N PHE A 228 -1.17 5.16 -2.23
CA PHE A 228 -1.20 4.26 -3.38
C PHE A 228 -2.53 3.52 -3.49
N ASP A 229 -3.05 3.02 -2.37
CA ASP A 229 -4.31 2.28 -2.34
C ASP A 229 -5.47 3.23 -2.70
N ILE A 230 -5.41 4.47 -2.22
CA ILE A 230 -6.35 5.53 -2.58
C ILE A 230 -6.28 5.87 -4.07
N GLY A 231 -5.08 6.00 -4.65
CA GLY A 231 -4.89 6.24 -6.08
C GLY A 231 -5.49 5.11 -6.92
N HIS A 232 -5.22 3.86 -6.55
CA HIS A 232 -5.81 2.70 -7.21
C HIS A 232 -7.35 2.67 -7.12
N ASN A 233 -7.90 3.09 -5.98
CA ASN A 233 -9.34 3.23 -5.79
C ASN A 233 -9.94 4.32 -6.69
N PHE A 234 -9.28 5.46 -6.84
CA PHE A 234 -9.70 6.50 -7.78
C PHE A 234 -9.63 6.04 -9.24
N ASP A 235 -8.56 5.34 -9.63
CA ASP A 235 -8.43 4.75 -10.97
C ASP A 235 -9.56 3.76 -11.26
N SER A 236 -9.90 2.91 -10.29
CA SER A 236 -10.98 1.93 -10.38
C SER A 236 -12.35 2.61 -10.52
N LEU A 237 -12.62 3.65 -9.72
CA LEU A 237 -13.83 4.47 -9.84
C LEU A 237 -13.91 5.17 -11.21
N ALA A 238 -12.80 5.76 -11.66
CA ALA A 238 -12.74 6.43 -12.96
C ALA A 238 -13.01 5.44 -14.10
N HIS A 239 -12.45 4.23 -14.02
CA HIS A 239 -12.68 3.17 -14.99
C HIS A 239 -14.15 2.71 -15.01
N ALA A 240 -14.73 2.47 -13.83
CA ALA A 240 -16.12 2.05 -13.72
C ALA A 240 -17.10 3.14 -14.21
N CYS A 241 -16.84 4.40 -13.89
CA CYS A 241 -17.57 5.55 -14.41
C CYS A 241 -17.50 5.60 -15.93
N LYS A 242 -16.29 5.52 -16.50
CA LYS A 242 -16.07 5.51 -17.95
C LYS A 242 -16.88 4.40 -18.63
N ASN A 243 -16.86 3.18 -18.09
CA ASN A 243 -17.60 2.06 -18.65
C ASN A 243 -19.11 2.29 -18.60
N SER A 244 -19.64 2.82 -17.50
CA SER A 244 -21.06 3.17 -17.37
C SER A 244 -21.48 4.28 -18.36
N LEU A 245 -20.64 5.30 -18.56
CA LEU A 245 -20.88 6.36 -19.54
C LEU A 245 -20.93 5.82 -20.97
N ILE A 246 -19.98 4.95 -21.34
CA ILE A 246 -19.95 4.31 -22.66
C ILE A 246 -21.21 3.47 -22.89
N GLN A 247 -21.63 2.68 -21.89
CA GLN A 247 -22.86 1.90 -21.94
C GLN A 247 -24.11 2.79 -22.08
N GLY A 248 -24.10 3.98 -21.49
CA GLY A 248 -25.13 5.00 -21.64
C GLY A 248 -25.08 5.78 -22.96
N GLY A 249 -24.18 5.44 -23.88
CA GLY A 249 -24.00 6.13 -25.16
C GLY A 249 -23.46 7.55 -25.02
N ILE A 250 -22.70 7.82 -23.95
CA ILE A 250 -22.02 9.09 -23.72
C ILE A 250 -20.60 9.01 -24.32
N GLU A 251 -20.25 9.98 -25.17
CA GLU A 251 -18.91 10.13 -25.71
C GLU A 251 -17.93 10.56 -24.60
N VAL A 252 -16.82 9.85 -24.46
CA VAL A 252 -15.81 10.10 -23.41
C VAL A 252 -14.53 10.69 -24.00
N ASP A 253 -14.30 10.55 -25.30
CA ASP A 253 -13.13 11.15 -25.95
C ASP A 253 -13.34 12.65 -26.15
N ALA A 254 -12.59 13.47 -25.41
CA ALA A 254 -12.63 14.92 -25.49
C ALA A 254 -12.22 15.49 -26.86
N THR A 255 -11.55 14.69 -27.71
CA THR A 255 -11.17 15.09 -29.07
C THR A 255 -12.25 14.80 -30.11
N SER A 256 -13.27 14.02 -29.75
CA SER A 256 -14.39 13.68 -30.62
C SER A 256 -15.28 14.90 -30.85
N SER A 257 -15.69 15.13 -32.10
CA SER A 257 -16.66 16.18 -32.44
C SER A 257 -18.05 15.93 -31.83
N LYS A 258 -18.30 14.71 -31.33
CA LYS A 258 -19.53 14.32 -30.62
C LYS A 258 -19.44 14.56 -29.12
N PHE A 259 -18.30 15.01 -28.60
CA PHE A 259 -18.12 15.24 -27.18
C PHE A 259 -18.93 16.45 -26.72
N ASP A 260 -19.92 16.20 -25.86
CA ASP A 260 -20.72 17.23 -25.21
C ASP A 260 -20.30 17.32 -23.73
N LEU A 261 -19.49 18.33 -23.40
CA LEU A 261 -18.97 18.55 -22.06
C LEU A 261 -20.09 18.67 -21.01
N LYS A 262 -21.22 19.29 -21.35
CA LYS A 262 -22.33 19.50 -20.42
C LYS A 262 -23.01 18.16 -20.13
N ARG A 263 -23.27 17.37 -21.16
CA ARG A 263 -23.86 16.03 -21.04
C ARG A 263 -22.91 15.07 -20.32
N PHE A 264 -21.64 15.09 -20.65
CA PHE A 264 -20.60 14.32 -19.97
C PHE A 264 -20.55 14.64 -18.47
N SER A 265 -20.40 15.92 -18.10
CA SER A 265 -20.31 16.37 -16.71
C SER A 265 -21.56 16.01 -15.90
N LYS A 266 -22.75 16.15 -16.51
CA LYS A 266 -24.01 15.74 -15.87
C LYS A 266 -24.03 14.23 -15.60
N SER A 267 -23.63 13.43 -16.59
CA SER A 267 -23.66 11.97 -16.49
C SER A 267 -22.64 11.45 -15.46
N VAL A 268 -21.46 12.06 -15.37
CA VAL A 268 -20.48 11.79 -14.29
C VAL A 268 -21.11 12.09 -12.92
N CYS A 269 -21.74 13.25 -12.75
CA CYS A 269 -22.40 13.59 -11.49
C CYS A 269 -23.53 12.62 -11.13
N ASP A 270 -24.35 12.23 -12.11
CA ASP A 270 -25.46 11.31 -11.91
C ASP A 270 -24.95 9.91 -11.54
N TRP A 271 -23.88 9.43 -12.19
CA TRP A 271 -23.20 8.19 -11.84
C TRP A 271 -22.61 8.24 -10.43
N MET A 272 -21.88 9.31 -10.06
CA MET A 272 -21.35 9.45 -8.71
C MET A 272 -22.47 9.43 -7.66
N ARG A 273 -23.61 10.09 -7.92
CA ARG A 273 -24.77 10.01 -7.00
C ARG A 273 -25.33 8.61 -6.86
N SER A 274 -25.34 7.82 -7.95
CA SER A 274 -25.73 6.41 -7.88
C SER A 274 -24.77 5.56 -7.03
N GLN A 275 -23.50 5.99 -6.90
CA GLN A 275 -22.53 5.38 -5.98
C GLN A 275 -22.61 5.94 -4.55
N GLY A 276 -23.67 6.68 -4.21
CA GLY A 276 -23.88 7.21 -2.87
C GLY A 276 -23.18 8.55 -2.58
N PHE A 277 -22.50 9.15 -3.56
CA PHE A 277 -21.90 10.48 -3.36
C PHE A 277 -23.00 11.55 -3.27
N VAL A 278 -22.92 12.41 -2.26
CA VAL A 278 -23.93 13.46 -2.01
C VAL A 278 -23.34 14.82 -2.36
N LYS A 279 -24.17 15.71 -2.94
CA LYS A 279 -23.79 17.09 -3.19
C LYS A 279 -23.57 17.82 -1.86
N THR A 280 -22.42 18.46 -1.69
CA THR A 280 -22.16 19.34 -0.54
C THR A 280 -23.12 20.53 -0.58
N GLN A 281 -23.87 20.77 0.51
CA GLN A 281 -24.67 21.98 0.65
C GLN A 281 -23.72 23.14 1.00
N GLY A 282 -23.73 24.19 0.18
CA GLY A 282 -22.68 25.24 0.09
C GLY A 282 -22.48 26.16 1.30
N SER A 283 -22.68 25.68 2.51
CA SER A 283 -22.49 26.43 3.76
C SER A 283 -21.87 25.60 4.89
N GLN A 284 -21.72 24.28 4.73
CA GLN A 284 -20.88 23.48 5.62
C GLN A 284 -19.49 23.42 5.03
N SER A 285 -18.50 23.96 5.76
CA SER A 285 -17.12 23.84 5.34
C SER A 285 -16.79 22.36 5.11
N ILE A 286 -15.89 22.07 4.17
CA ILE A 286 -15.37 20.72 3.90
C ILE A 286 -14.80 20.07 5.19
N PHE A 287 -14.50 20.88 6.21
CA PHE A 287 -14.05 20.43 7.52
C PHE A 287 -15.20 20.17 8.52
N ASP A 288 -16.36 20.84 8.38
CA ASP A 288 -17.55 20.63 9.24
C ASP A 288 -18.44 19.49 8.74
N SER A 289 -18.47 19.27 7.42
CA SER A 289 -18.94 18.02 6.85
C SER A 289 -17.76 17.08 6.76
N GLY A 290 -17.38 16.41 7.85
CA GLY A 290 -16.56 15.22 7.74
C GLY A 290 -17.34 14.09 7.03
N MET A 291 -17.89 14.31 5.86
CA MET A 291 -18.67 13.32 5.11
C MET A 291 -17.80 12.45 4.22
N ILE A 292 -16.52 12.31 4.58
CA ILE A 292 -15.71 11.12 4.29
C ILE A 292 -15.12 10.55 5.62
N ALA A 293 -15.50 11.02 6.82
CA ALA A 293 -14.91 10.50 8.07
C ALA A 293 -15.83 10.50 9.33
N THR A 294 -17.02 11.10 9.33
CA THR A 294 -17.78 11.38 10.58
C THR A 294 -18.79 10.31 10.95
N LYS A 295 -18.91 9.22 10.18
CA LYS A 295 -19.50 7.99 10.77
C LYS A 295 -18.56 7.37 11.81
N VAL A 296 -17.27 7.68 11.78
CA VAL A 296 -16.23 7.14 12.68
C VAL A 296 -16.23 7.81 14.05
N GLN A 297 -16.31 9.14 14.12
CA GLN A 297 -16.18 9.84 15.42
C GLN A 297 -17.39 9.72 16.36
N ARG A 298 -18.60 9.38 15.85
CA ARG A 298 -19.77 9.16 16.73
C ARG A 298 -19.70 7.84 17.51
N ALA A 299 -18.89 6.88 17.08
CA ALA A 299 -18.62 5.65 17.82
C ALA A 299 -17.67 5.91 19.02
N GLN A 300 -16.70 6.81 18.85
CA GLN A 300 -15.68 7.10 19.86
C GLN A 300 -16.22 7.85 21.10
N ALA A 301 -17.26 8.69 20.96
CA ALA A 301 -17.82 9.44 22.09
C ALA A 301 -18.75 8.60 23.01
N THR A 302 -19.20 7.43 22.57
CA THR A 302 -20.19 6.64 23.33
C THR A 302 -19.54 5.55 24.20
N ASN A 303 -18.30 5.16 23.91
CA ASN A 303 -17.58 4.10 24.64
C ASN A 303 -16.60 4.61 25.72
N TYR A 304 -16.20 5.89 25.69
CA TYR A 304 -15.37 6.48 26.77
C TYR A 304 -16.16 7.04 27.96
N MET A 305 -17.48 6.85 28.00
CA MET A 305 -18.34 7.19 29.15
C MET A 305 -18.96 5.97 29.85
N LYS A 306 -18.47 4.75 29.56
CA LYS A 306 -18.90 3.50 30.21
C LYS A 306 -17.72 2.62 30.63
N ILE A 307 -16.70 3.22 31.23
CA ILE A 307 -15.77 2.54 32.16
C ILE A 307 -15.72 3.37 33.43
#